data_AF-Q6CZI6-F1
#
_entry.id   AF-Q6CZI6-F1
#
_cell.length_a   1.000
_cell.length_b   1.000
_cell.length_c   1.000
_cell.angle_alpha   90.00
_cell.angle_beta   90.00
_cell.angle_gamma   90.00
#
_symmetry.space_group_name_H-M   'P 1'
#
loop_
_entity.id
_entity.type
_entity.pdbx_description
1 polymer ?
#
loop_
_entity_poly.entity_id
_entity_poly.type
_entity_poly.pdbx_seq_one_letter_code
_entity_poly.pdbx_strand_id
1 'polypeptide(L)'
;MKQNTGNWRETDVVVIGGGATGAGTARDCALRGLRCLLLERYDIATGATGRNHGLLHSGARYAVTDGESARECIEENQILRRIARHCIEPTDGLFITLPEDDLGWQAQFITACQQAGIGAQALDPQEALRLEPAANPTLIGAVRVPDGSVDPFRLTAANMIDACEHGAEVLTYHEVIGLIRQGDRITGVRVFDHKKGVETEIYAQVVVNAGGIWGQHIAEYADLRVRMFPAKGALLILGHRINNMVINRCRKPADADILVPGDTISLIGTTSTHIDYDQIDNMLVTPAEVETLMREGSMLAPALASTRILRAYAGVRPLVANDSDPSGRSVSRGIVLLDHASRDGLEGFITITGGKLMTYRLMAEWVTDAICKKLGHDVACSTAQTPLPGSESLDEVKTVPHALSAYPAAKPLSAPLRGSAIYRHGERAGRMLSGERLDRSLVCECEAVTAGEVRYAVESLQVNNLIDLRRRTRVGMGTCQGELCACRAAGLLCRLGTATPEQSLTQLSQFLNERWKGIRPVAWGNALRESEFTSWIYQGLCGLTASDSQEDRHAL
;
A
#
# COMPACT_ATOMS: atom_id res chain seq x y z
N MET A 1 -1.11 -17.17 -10.61
CA MET A 1 -1.88 -16.87 -11.83
C MET A 1 -0.97 -17.08 -13.00
N LYS A 2 -1.31 -17.97 -13.94
CA LYS A 2 -0.67 -17.94 -15.25
C LYS A 2 -1.27 -16.76 -16.00
N GLN A 3 -0.45 -15.92 -16.65
CA GLN A 3 -0.96 -14.93 -17.60
C GLN A 3 -1.83 -15.70 -18.59
N ASN A 4 -3.14 -15.43 -18.59
CA ASN A 4 -4.03 -16.03 -19.55
C ASN A 4 -3.60 -15.45 -20.90
N THR A 5 -3.30 -16.29 -21.88
CA THR A 5 -3.09 -15.84 -23.27
C THR A 5 -4.43 -15.49 -23.93
N GLY A 6 -5.38 -15.02 -23.12
CA GLY A 6 -6.72 -14.62 -23.53
C GLY A 6 -6.64 -13.44 -24.47
N ASN A 7 -7.66 -13.30 -25.31
CA ASN A 7 -7.81 -12.18 -26.22
C ASN A 7 -8.23 -10.92 -25.41
N TRP A 8 -7.34 -10.38 -24.57
CA TRP A 8 -7.57 -9.18 -23.74
C TRP A 8 -7.66 -7.88 -24.55
N ARG A 9 -7.69 -7.97 -25.89
CA ARG A 9 -7.85 -6.83 -26.80
C ARG A 9 -9.24 -6.20 -26.73
N GLU A 10 -10.23 -6.91 -26.20
CA GLU A 10 -11.58 -6.42 -25.97
C GLU A 10 -12.10 -6.83 -24.60
N THR A 11 -12.62 -5.87 -23.84
CA THR A 11 -13.15 -6.08 -22.49
C THR A 11 -14.36 -5.17 -22.23
N ASP A 12 -15.09 -5.39 -21.15
CA ASP A 12 -16.20 -4.48 -20.80
C ASP A 12 -15.64 -3.22 -20.11
N VAL A 13 -14.65 -3.42 -19.25
CA VAL A 13 -14.01 -2.37 -18.45
C VAL A 13 -12.48 -2.45 -18.53
N VAL A 14 -11.83 -1.31 -18.75
CA VAL A 14 -10.40 -1.11 -18.47
C VAL A 14 -10.25 -0.23 -17.23
N VAL A 15 -9.43 -0.66 -16.26
CA VAL A 15 -9.06 0.12 -15.08
C VAL A 15 -7.58 0.51 -15.17
N ILE A 16 -7.30 1.81 -15.16
CA ILE A 16 -5.94 2.37 -15.23
C ILE A 16 -5.44 2.66 -13.82
N GLY A 17 -4.42 1.92 -13.38
CA GLY A 17 -3.74 2.09 -12.09
C GLY A 17 -3.90 0.90 -11.13
N GLY A 18 -2.78 0.30 -10.74
CA GLY A 18 -2.68 -0.84 -9.82
C GLY A 18 -2.47 -0.48 -8.34
N GLY A 19 -2.99 0.69 -7.93
CA GLY A 19 -3.13 1.06 -6.52
C GLY A 19 -4.34 0.38 -5.86
N ALA A 20 -4.57 0.65 -4.57
CA ALA A 20 -5.70 0.07 -3.82
C ALA A 20 -7.06 0.36 -4.47
N THR A 21 -7.26 1.59 -4.97
CA THR A 21 -8.50 2.00 -5.66
C THR A 21 -8.74 1.15 -6.90
N GLY A 22 -7.78 1.08 -7.83
CA GLY A 22 -7.95 0.30 -9.06
C GLY A 22 -8.05 -1.21 -8.80
N ALA A 23 -7.28 -1.75 -7.85
CA ALA A 23 -7.40 -3.15 -7.45
C ALA A 23 -8.79 -3.47 -6.86
N GLY A 24 -9.33 -2.57 -6.03
CA GLY A 24 -10.69 -2.68 -5.50
C GLY A 24 -11.75 -2.61 -6.61
N THR A 25 -11.61 -1.68 -7.55
CA THR A 25 -12.53 -1.56 -8.69
C THR A 25 -12.50 -2.80 -9.57
N ALA A 26 -11.31 -3.32 -9.90
CA ALA A 26 -11.18 -4.55 -10.69
C ALA A 26 -11.83 -5.75 -9.98
N ARG A 27 -11.66 -5.85 -8.66
CA ARG A 27 -12.32 -6.87 -7.83
C ARG A 27 -13.84 -6.74 -7.88
N ASP A 28 -14.38 -5.55 -7.66
CA ASP A 28 -15.84 -5.34 -7.65
C ASP A 28 -16.45 -5.58 -9.04
N CYS A 29 -15.80 -5.11 -10.11
CA CYS A 29 -16.20 -5.45 -11.49
C CYS A 29 -16.28 -6.97 -11.70
N ALA A 30 -15.24 -7.71 -11.28
CA ALA A 30 -15.18 -9.16 -11.46
C ALA A 30 -16.26 -9.90 -10.65
N LEU A 31 -16.48 -9.52 -9.40
CA LEU A 31 -17.53 -10.10 -8.53
C LEU A 31 -18.94 -9.84 -9.08
N ARG A 32 -19.13 -8.74 -9.82
CA ARG A 32 -20.38 -8.45 -10.52
C ARG A 32 -20.45 -9.10 -11.90
N GLY A 33 -19.43 -9.82 -12.35
CA GLY A 33 -19.42 -10.56 -13.61
C GLY A 33 -19.04 -9.74 -14.85
N LEU A 34 -18.47 -8.55 -14.67
CA LEU A 34 -17.94 -7.74 -15.77
C LEU A 34 -16.55 -8.25 -16.18
N ARG A 35 -16.28 -8.36 -17.49
CA ARG A 35 -14.89 -8.59 -17.95
C ARG A 35 -14.10 -7.32 -17.70
N CYS A 36 -13.09 -7.43 -16.86
CA CYS A 36 -12.30 -6.30 -16.39
C CYS A 36 -10.81 -6.56 -16.63
N LEU A 37 -10.13 -5.56 -17.19
CA LEU A 37 -8.69 -5.55 -17.36
C LEU A 37 -8.09 -4.39 -16.56
N LEU A 38 -7.21 -4.70 -15.62
CA LEU A 38 -6.41 -3.70 -14.90
C LEU A 38 -5.04 -3.55 -15.54
N LEU A 39 -4.63 -2.31 -15.79
CA LEU A 39 -3.32 -1.95 -16.34
C LEU A 39 -2.53 -1.13 -15.32
N GLU A 40 -1.30 -1.53 -15.02
CA GLU A 40 -0.38 -0.83 -14.12
C GLU A 40 0.98 -0.66 -14.79
N ARG A 41 1.49 0.58 -14.83
CA ARG A 41 2.74 0.93 -15.52
C ARG A 41 3.99 0.30 -14.88
N TYR A 42 3.94 -0.01 -13.59
CA TYR A 42 5.00 -0.71 -12.87
C TYR A 42 4.45 -1.99 -12.24
N ASP A 43 4.86 -2.27 -11.01
CA ASP A 43 4.26 -3.25 -10.15
C ASP A 43 3.17 -2.62 -9.26
N ILE A 44 2.39 -3.47 -8.62
CA ILE A 44 1.24 -3.09 -7.79
C ILE A 44 1.67 -2.22 -6.61
N ALA A 45 0.78 -1.33 -6.18
CA ALA A 45 0.98 -0.46 -5.02
C ALA A 45 2.32 0.32 -5.04
N THR A 46 2.82 0.70 -6.22
CA THR A 46 4.04 1.51 -6.33
C THR A 46 3.78 2.97 -5.93
N GLY A 47 2.62 3.54 -6.24
CA GLY A 47 2.23 4.91 -5.91
C GLY A 47 1.94 5.18 -4.43
N ALA A 48 0.97 6.07 -4.17
CA ALA A 48 0.58 6.47 -2.81
C ALA A 48 0.21 5.28 -1.91
N THR A 49 -0.40 4.23 -2.47
CA THR A 49 -0.74 3.00 -1.74
C THR A 49 0.47 2.35 -1.06
N GLY A 50 1.63 2.25 -1.71
CA GLY A 50 2.84 1.69 -1.07
C GLY A 50 3.66 2.71 -0.28
N ARG A 51 3.24 3.98 -0.26
CA ARG A 51 3.97 5.11 0.31
C ARG A 51 3.17 5.81 1.41
N ASN A 52 2.52 5.03 2.26
CA ASN A 52 1.87 5.50 3.47
C ASN A 52 2.42 4.76 4.71
N HIS A 53 2.02 5.17 5.91
CA HIS A 53 2.43 4.60 7.20
C HIS A 53 1.86 3.20 7.52
N GLY A 54 0.90 2.67 6.76
CA GLY A 54 0.18 1.43 7.09
C GLY A 54 -0.84 1.59 8.22
N LEU A 55 -1.47 2.76 8.35
CA LEU A 55 -2.48 3.02 9.39
C LEU A 55 -3.87 2.60 8.92
N LEU A 56 -4.52 1.76 9.72
CA LEU A 56 -5.95 1.49 9.64
C LEU A 56 -6.71 2.50 10.52
N HIS A 57 -6.87 3.75 10.07
CA HIS A 57 -7.48 4.78 10.92
C HIS A 57 -9.00 4.63 11.01
N SER A 58 -9.56 4.98 12.18
CA SER A 58 -10.99 5.12 12.44
C SER A 58 -11.60 6.39 11.83
N GLY A 59 -10.76 7.34 11.40
CA GLY A 59 -11.22 8.66 10.95
C GLY A 59 -11.31 9.70 12.07
N ALA A 60 -10.91 9.36 13.30
CA ALA A 60 -10.97 10.25 14.47
C ALA A 60 -10.28 11.60 14.23
N ARG A 61 -9.15 11.61 13.50
CA ARG A 61 -8.43 12.82 13.09
C ARG A 61 -9.29 13.81 12.30
N TYR A 62 -10.26 13.33 11.54
CA TYR A 62 -11.15 14.14 10.71
C TYR A 62 -12.43 14.55 11.44
N ALA A 63 -12.80 13.89 12.53
CA ALA A 63 -14.12 14.02 13.13
C ALA A 63 -14.53 15.48 13.43
N VAL A 64 -13.58 16.31 13.87
CA VAL A 64 -13.85 17.72 14.18
C VAL A 64 -13.99 18.59 12.93
N THR A 65 -13.30 18.28 11.84
CA THR A 65 -13.23 19.13 10.63
C THR A 65 -14.10 18.63 9.48
N ASP A 66 -14.37 17.34 9.43
CA ASP A 66 -15.06 16.63 8.35
C ASP A 66 -15.68 15.34 8.91
N GLY A 67 -16.88 15.49 9.50
CA GLY A 67 -17.61 14.41 10.12
C GLY A 67 -18.11 13.34 9.13
N GLU A 68 -18.32 13.73 7.86
CA GLU A 68 -18.70 12.80 6.80
C GLU A 68 -17.55 11.85 6.48
N SER A 69 -16.35 12.39 6.18
CA SER A 69 -15.15 11.57 6.02
C SER A 69 -14.92 10.68 7.24
N ALA A 70 -15.13 11.20 8.46
CA ALA A 70 -14.92 10.43 9.68
C ALA A 70 -15.86 9.21 9.75
N ARG A 71 -17.15 9.39 9.41
CA ARG A 71 -18.16 8.33 9.36
C ARG A 71 -17.82 7.28 8.31
N GLU A 72 -17.48 7.70 7.09
CA GLU A 72 -17.05 6.77 6.03
C GLU A 72 -15.83 5.94 6.48
N CYS A 73 -14.87 6.58 7.15
CA CYS A 73 -13.66 5.90 7.61
C CYS A 73 -13.95 4.84 8.66
N ILE A 74 -14.83 5.09 9.63
CA ILE A 74 -15.14 4.09 10.67
C ILE A 74 -15.97 2.93 10.13
N GLU A 75 -16.92 3.21 9.23
CA GLU A 75 -17.70 2.17 8.55
C GLU A 75 -16.77 1.24 7.75
N GLU A 76 -15.88 1.81 6.94
CA GLU A 76 -14.92 1.03 6.16
C GLU A 76 -13.86 0.35 7.03
N ASN A 77 -13.41 0.97 8.12
CA ASN A 77 -12.51 0.34 9.09
C ASN A 77 -13.10 -0.98 9.63
N GLN A 78 -14.37 -0.95 10.03
CA GLN A 78 -15.06 -2.14 10.53
C GLN A 78 -15.26 -3.18 9.43
N ILE A 79 -15.57 -2.77 8.19
CA ILE A 79 -15.66 -3.67 7.04
C ILE A 79 -14.31 -4.34 6.77
N LEU A 80 -13.23 -3.57 6.65
CA LEU A 80 -11.89 -4.08 6.36
C LEU A 80 -11.41 -5.04 7.43
N ARG A 81 -11.66 -4.78 8.72
CA ARG A 81 -11.37 -5.73 9.80
C ARG A 81 -12.06 -7.08 9.62
N ARG A 82 -13.22 -7.13 8.98
CA ARG A 82 -13.93 -8.38 8.70
C ARG A 82 -13.42 -9.05 7.43
N ILE A 83 -13.29 -8.30 6.34
CA ILE A 83 -12.98 -8.87 5.02
C ILE A 83 -11.48 -9.07 4.76
N ALA A 84 -10.60 -8.34 5.44
CA ALA A 84 -9.16 -8.32 5.17
C ALA A 84 -8.32 -8.71 6.40
N ARG A 85 -8.78 -9.68 7.20
CA ARG A 85 -8.21 -10.02 8.52
C ARG A 85 -6.69 -10.21 8.52
N HIS A 86 -6.15 -10.97 7.58
CA HIS A 86 -4.69 -11.23 7.53
C HIS A 86 -3.86 -10.02 7.05
N CYS A 87 -4.50 -8.98 6.53
CA CYS A 87 -3.84 -7.73 6.17
C CYS A 87 -3.76 -6.75 7.34
N ILE A 88 -4.49 -7.00 8.44
CA ILE A 88 -4.74 -6.05 9.51
C ILE A 88 -4.22 -6.58 10.84
N GLU A 89 -3.52 -5.73 11.57
CA GLU A 89 -3.14 -5.96 12.95
C GLU A 89 -4.02 -5.09 13.88
N PRO A 90 -4.76 -5.68 14.84
CA PRO A 90 -5.63 -4.95 15.75
C PRO A 90 -4.81 -4.28 16.87
N THR A 91 -4.21 -3.15 16.57
CA THR A 91 -3.33 -2.41 17.51
C THR A 91 -4.05 -1.34 18.32
N ASP A 92 -5.28 -0.97 17.94
CA ASP A 92 -5.96 0.24 18.43
C ASP A 92 -5.13 1.52 18.20
N GLY A 93 -5.72 2.65 18.58
CA GLY A 93 -5.08 3.96 18.55
C GLY A 93 -5.18 4.65 19.89
N LEU A 94 -4.15 5.41 20.22
CA LEU A 94 -4.02 6.23 21.41
C LEU A 94 -3.69 7.66 21.00
N PHE A 95 -4.66 8.56 21.12
CA PHE A 95 -4.47 9.99 20.93
C PHE A 95 -4.03 10.60 22.26
N ILE A 96 -2.77 11.01 22.36
CA ILE A 96 -2.19 11.59 23.58
C ILE A 96 -2.19 13.11 23.53
N THR A 97 -2.47 13.75 24.66
CA THR A 97 -2.36 15.19 24.88
C THR A 97 -1.15 15.46 25.75
N LEU A 98 -0.21 16.27 25.28
CA LEU A 98 0.97 16.69 26.05
C LEU A 98 0.74 18.06 26.72
N PRO A 99 1.57 18.48 27.69
CA PRO A 99 1.38 19.76 28.40
C PRO A 99 1.35 21.00 27.50
N GLU A 100 2.00 20.94 26.34
CA GLU A 100 2.01 22.02 25.36
C GLU A 100 0.77 22.02 24.42
N ASP A 101 -0.07 20.99 24.47
CA ASP A 101 -1.31 20.93 23.73
C ASP A 101 -2.49 21.49 24.55
N ASP A 102 -3.52 21.98 23.86
CA ASP A 102 -4.77 22.40 24.51
C ASP A 102 -5.60 21.18 24.93
N LEU A 103 -5.68 20.92 26.24
CA LEU A 103 -6.51 19.85 26.80
C LEU A 103 -8.01 20.04 26.49
N GLY A 104 -8.47 21.28 26.29
CA GLY A 104 -9.86 21.58 25.92
C GLY A 104 -10.27 20.98 24.57
N TRP A 105 -9.32 20.78 23.65
CA TRP A 105 -9.56 20.13 22.37
C TRP A 105 -10.07 18.69 22.52
N GLN A 106 -9.66 17.99 23.58
CA GLN A 106 -9.99 16.59 23.78
C GLN A 106 -11.50 16.34 23.91
N ALA A 107 -12.21 17.22 24.64
CA ALA A 107 -13.66 17.11 24.79
C ALA A 107 -14.37 17.25 23.44
N GLN A 108 -13.99 18.26 22.66
CA GLN A 108 -14.51 18.47 21.31
C GLN A 108 -14.22 17.27 20.40
N PHE A 109 -12.98 16.75 20.46
CA PHE A 109 -12.56 15.58 19.69
C PHE A 109 -13.41 14.33 20.01
N ILE A 110 -13.63 14.02 21.29
CA ILE A 110 -14.43 12.88 21.72
C ILE A 110 -15.88 13.03 21.24
N THR A 111 -16.49 14.19 21.45
CA THR A 111 -17.87 14.44 21.01
C THR A 111 -18.01 14.27 19.50
N ALA A 112 -17.10 14.84 18.71
CA ALA A 112 -17.12 14.70 17.26
C ALA A 112 -16.93 13.25 16.81
N CYS A 113 -16.03 12.49 17.47
CA CYS A 113 -15.84 11.07 17.20
C CYS A 113 -17.13 10.28 17.44
N GLN A 114 -17.78 10.50 18.59
CA GLN A 114 -19.03 9.82 18.94
C GLN A 114 -20.16 10.13 17.96
N GLN A 115 -20.27 11.39 17.49
CA GLN A 115 -21.22 11.79 16.46
C GLN A 115 -20.98 11.08 15.12
N ALA A 116 -19.72 10.83 14.76
CA ALA A 116 -19.34 10.06 13.58
C ALA A 116 -19.47 8.54 13.75
N GLY A 117 -19.85 8.04 14.95
CA GLY A 117 -19.93 6.61 15.25
C GLY A 117 -18.60 5.96 15.66
N ILE A 118 -17.58 6.76 15.97
CA ILE A 118 -16.27 6.29 16.42
C ILE A 118 -16.29 6.09 17.93
N GLY A 119 -15.93 4.89 18.38
CA GLY A 119 -15.74 4.57 19.79
C GLY A 119 -14.52 5.29 20.38
N ALA A 120 -14.69 6.54 20.82
CA ALA A 120 -13.66 7.33 21.49
C ALA A 120 -13.82 7.25 23.01
N GLN A 121 -12.84 6.65 23.68
CA GLN A 121 -12.82 6.46 25.13
C GLN A 121 -11.70 7.31 25.76
N ALA A 122 -12.06 8.28 26.60
CA ALA A 122 -11.08 8.98 27.43
C ALA A 122 -10.43 7.99 28.42
N LEU A 123 -9.11 8.12 28.58
CA LEU A 123 -8.31 7.31 29.50
C LEU A 123 -7.57 8.22 30.49
N ASP A 124 -7.40 7.71 31.71
CA ASP A 124 -6.44 8.29 32.66
C ASP A 124 -5.01 8.15 32.11
N PRO A 125 -4.13 9.16 32.29
CA PRO A 125 -2.77 9.10 31.80
C PRO A 125 -1.96 7.88 32.24
N GLN A 126 -2.12 7.42 33.49
CA GLN A 126 -1.40 6.26 34.00
C GLN A 126 -1.89 4.96 33.33
N GLU A 127 -3.20 4.87 33.08
CA GLU A 127 -3.78 3.74 32.35
C GLU A 127 -3.31 3.73 30.89
N ALA A 128 -3.25 4.90 30.25
CA ALA A 128 -2.72 5.03 28.90
C ALA A 128 -1.26 4.54 28.79
N LEU A 129 -0.41 4.91 29.75
CA LEU A 129 0.99 4.44 29.82
C LEU A 129 1.11 2.96 30.17
N ARG A 130 0.15 2.38 30.89
CA ARG A 130 0.09 0.94 31.13
C ARG A 130 -0.23 0.17 29.85
N LEU A 131 -1.10 0.71 29.00
CA LEU A 131 -1.46 0.13 27.70
C LEU A 131 -0.35 0.31 26.66
N GLU A 132 0.25 1.50 26.61
CA GLU A 132 1.33 1.85 25.69
C GLU A 132 2.51 2.47 26.45
N PRO A 133 3.45 1.65 26.97
CA PRO A 133 4.60 2.13 27.72
C PRO A 133 5.57 2.99 26.91
N ALA A 134 5.52 2.94 25.58
CA ALA A 134 6.38 3.77 24.74
C ALA A 134 5.88 5.20 24.59
N ALA A 135 4.61 5.47 24.90
CA ALA A 135 4.05 6.82 24.85
C ALA A 135 4.79 7.75 25.80
N ASN A 136 4.80 9.04 25.47
CA ASN A 136 5.50 10.04 26.26
C ASN A 136 4.93 10.12 27.70
N PRO A 137 5.74 9.89 28.74
CA PRO A 137 5.28 9.83 30.12
C PRO A 137 4.78 11.17 30.68
N THR A 138 5.01 12.29 29.99
CA THR A 138 4.51 13.61 30.41
C THR A 138 3.07 13.87 29.97
N LEU A 139 2.41 12.91 29.32
CA LEU A 139 1.05 13.11 28.80
C LEU A 139 0.06 13.46 29.92
N ILE A 140 -0.83 14.41 29.63
CA ILE A 140 -1.84 14.93 30.57
C ILE A 140 -3.26 14.46 30.24
N GLY A 141 -3.44 13.77 29.12
CA GLY A 141 -4.70 13.18 28.71
C GLY A 141 -4.50 12.19 27.57
N ALA A 142 -5.42 11.23 27.44
CA ALA A 142 -5.40 10.26 26.37
C ALA A 142 -6.81 9.84 25.92
N VAL A 143 -6.96 9.51 24.65
CA VAL A 143 -8.20 8.96 24.07
C VAL A 143 -7.88 7.72 23.27
N ARG A 144 -8.48 6.59 23.63
CA ARG A 144 -8.43 5.36 22.84
C ARG A 144 -9.49 5.39 21.73
N VAL A 145 -9.10 4.98 20.53
CA VAL A 145 -9.98 4.86 19.35
C VAL A 145 -9.70 3.54 18.62
N PRO A 146 -10.63 3.03 17.80
CA PRO A 146 -10.48 1.76 17.09
C PRO A 146 -9.60 1.87 15.83
N ASP A 147 -8.42 2.49 15.95
CA ASP A 147 -7.41 2.46 14.89
C ASP A 147 -6.74 1.07 14.83
N GLY A 148 -5.88 0.86 13.86
CA GLY A 148 -5.12 -0.38 13.72
C GLY A 148 -3.97 -0.18 12.76
N SER A 149 -3.31 -1.28 12.41
CA SER A 149 -2.28 -1.27 11.39
C SER A 149 -2.71 -2.15 10.23
N VAL A 150 -2.35 -1.76 9.01
CA VAL A 150 -2.71 -2.46 7.77
C VAL A 150 -1.48 -2.54 6.87
N ASP A 151 -1.20 -3.71 6.31
CA ASP A 151 -0.19 -3.89 5.27
C ASP A 151 -0.80 -3.52 3.91
N PRO A 152 -0.44 -2.37 3.31
CA PRO A 152 -1.06 -1.91 2.07
C PRO A 152 -0.70 -2.79 0.87
N PHE A 153 0.46 -3.47 0.91
CA PHE A 153 0.89 -4.35 -0.18
C PHE A 153 0.06 -5.64 -0.18
N ARG A 154 -0.12 -6.25 1.00
CA ARG A 154 -0.99 -7.44 1.15
C ARG A 154 -2.44 -7.11 0.81
N LEU A 155 -2.96 -5.98 1.30
CA LEU A 155 -4.32 -5.55 1.01
C LEU A 155 -4.54 -5.40 -0.51
N THR A 156 -3.63 -4.72 -1.20
CA THR A 156 -3.72 -4.52 -2.66
C THR A 156 -3.60 -5.85 -3.40
N ALA A 157 -2.62 -6.69 -3.03
CA ALA A 157 -2.42 -8.00 -3.62
C ALA A 157 -3.66 -8.89 -3.45
N ALA A 158 -4.27 -8.91 -2.27
CA ALA A 158 -5.46 -9.72 -1.99
C ALA A 158 -6.66 -9.31 -2.86
N ASN A 159 -6.85 -8.00 -3.11
CA ASN A 159 -7.89 -7.55 -4.04
C ASN A 159 -7.63 -8.01 -5.47
N MET A 160 -6.38 -7.91 -5.95
CA MET A 160 -6.02 -8.37 -7.29
C MET A 160 -6.15 -9.88 -7.44
N ILE A 161 -5.78 -10.62 -6.40
CA ILE A 161 -5.95 -12.08 -6.37
C ILE A 161 -7.42 -12.44 -6.51
N ASP A 162 -8.28 -11.79 -5.73
CA ASP A 162 -9.72 -12.02 -5.78
C ASP A 162 -10.30 -11.66 -7.14
N ALA A 163 -9.87 -10.53 -7.72
CA ALA A 163 -10.30 -10.09 -9.03
C ALA A 163 -10.03 -11.15 -10.11
N CYS A 164 -8.80 -11.69 -10.17
CA CYS A 164 -8.50 -12.69 -11.20
C CYS A 164 -9.07 -14.08 -10.89
N GLU A 165 -9.29 -14.44 -9.62
CA GLU A 165 -10.03 -15.66 -9.27
C GLU A 165 -11.49 -15.59 -9.74
N HIS A 166 -12.02 -14.37 -9.92
CA HIS A 166 -13.31 -14.07 -10.52
C HIS A 166 -13.24 -13.65 -12.01
N GLY A 167 -12.11 -13.90 -12.67
CA GLY A 167 -11.99 -13.77 -14.13
C GLY A 167 -11.49 -12.42 -14.64
N ALA A 168 -11.13 -11.46 -13.79
CA ALA A 168 -10.41 -10.27 -14.23
C ALA A 168 -8.99 -10.61 -14.69
N GLU A 169 -8.45 -9.78 -15.57
CA GLU A 169 -7.04 -9.82 -15.95
C GLU A 169 -6.29 -8.62 -15.37
N VAL A 170 -5.05 -8.84 -14.92
CA VAL A 170 -4.17 -7.80 -14.37
C VAL A 170 -2.85 -7.85 -15.12
N LEU A 171 -2.48 -6.74 -15.75
CA LEU A 171 -1.23 -6.57 -16.47
C LEU A 171 -0.40 -5.49 -15.78
N THR A 172 0.63 -5.93 -15.06
CA THR A 172 1.69 -5.05 -14.54
C THR A 172 2.72 -4.77 -15.63
N TYR A 173 3.47 -3.68 -15.49
CA TYR A 173 4.43 -3.18 -16.48
C TYR A 173 3.79 -2.83 -17.83
N HIS A 174 2.51 -2.46 -17.81
CA HIS A 174 1.71 -2.05 -18.97
C HIS A 174 1.23 -0.63 -18.76
N GLU A 175 1.89 0.33 -19.41
CA GLU A 175 1.61 1.75 -19.25
C GLU A 175 0.57 2.23 -20.25
N VAL A 176 -0.48 2.90 -19.77
CA VAL A 176 -1.41 3.59 -20.66
C VAL A 176 -0.77 4.89 -21.14
N ILE A 177 -0.47 4.94 -22.43
CA ILE A 177 0.19 6.07 -23.12
C ILE A 177 -0.80 6.90 -23.96
N GLY A 178 -2.10 6.58 -23.89
CA GLY A 178 -3.15 7.36 -24.53
C GLY A 178 -4.53 6.72 -24.44
N LEU A 179 -5.56 7.51 -24.72
CA LEU A 179 -6.95 7.06 -24.84
C LEU A 179 -7.35 6.97 -26.31
N ILE A 180 -8.21 6.01 -26.64
CA ILE A 180 -8.80 5.85 -27.98
C ILE A 180 -10.18 6.51 -27.96
N ARG A 181 -10.40 7.48 -28.84
CA ARG A 181 -11.62 8.29 -28.90
C ARG A 181 -12.30 8.16 -30.26
N GLN A 182 -13.62 7.95 -30.24
CA GLN A 182 -14.49 7.99 -31.41
C GLN A 182 -15.62 9.00 -31.15
N GLY A 183 -15.54 10.17 -31.77
CA GLY A 183 -16.52 11.25 -31.55
C GLY A 183 -16.51 11.75 -30.10
N ASP A 184 -17.64 11.64 -29.43
CA ASP A 184 -17.87 12.02 -28.03
C ASP A 184 -17.67 10.86 -27.04
N ARG A 185 -17.03 9.75 -27.46
CA ARG A 185 -16.84 8.57 -26.63
C ARG A 185 -15.40 8.09 -26.59
N ILE A 186 -14.91 7.73 -25.39
CA ILE A 186 -13.72 6.91 -25.21
C ILE A 186 -14.09 5.44 -25.40
N THR A 187 -13.35 4.73 -26.25
CA THR A 187 -13.61 3.34 -26.64
C THR A 187 -12.45 2.39 -26.33
N GLY A 188 -11.40 2.87 -25.67
CA GLY A 188 -10.24 2.06 -25.34
C GLY A 188 -9.01 2.86 -24.93
N VAL A 189 -7.87 2.17 -24.88
CA VAL A 189 -6.57 2.68 -24.45
C VAL A 189 -5.46 2.21 -25.39
N ARG A 190 -4.42 3.04 -25.54
CA ARG A 190 -3.12 2.66 -26.12
C ARG A 190 -2.16 2.33 -24.97
N VAL A 191 -1.49 1.19 -25.06
CA VAL A 191 -0.70 0.62 -23.97
C VAL A 191 0.69 0.28 -24.46
N PHE A 192 1.71 0.61 -23.67
CA PHE A 192 3.09 0.18 -23.87
C PHE A 192 3.46 -0.94 -22.89
N ASP A 193 3.82 -2.12 -23.41
CA ASP A 193 4.35 -3.25 -22.63
C ASP A 193 5.86 -3.03 -22.42
N HIS A 194 6.25 -2.60 -21.22
CA HIS A 194 7.65 -2.34 -20.87
C HIS A 194 8.54 -3.58 -20.89
N LYS A 195 7.97 -4.79 -20.80
CA LYS A 195 8.74 -6.04 -20.85
C LYS A 195 9.04 -6.47 -22.27
N LYS A 196 8.13 -6.20 -23.22
CA LYS A 196 8.27 -6.58 -24.63
C LYS A 196 8.72 -5.43 -25.54
N GLY A 197 8.62 -4.19 -25.08
CA GLY A 197 8.93 -3.00 -25.87
C GLY A 197 7.96 -2.79 -27.04
N VAL A 198 6.68 -3.12 -26.86
CA VAL A 198 5.66 -3.03 -27.92
C VAL A 198 4.45 -2.22 -27.47
N GLU A 199 3.88 -1.49 -28.42
CA GLU A 199 2.59 -0.81 -28.26
C GLU A 199 1.44 -1.72 -28.70
N THR A 200 0.30 -1.64 -28.03
CA THR A 200 -0.92 -2.35 -28.39
C THR A 200 -2.16 -1.53 -28.02
N GLU A 201 -3.23 -1.69 -28.78
CA GLU A 201 -4.53 -1.11 -28.50
C GLU A 201 -5.43 -2.10 -27.78
N ILE A 202 -6.19 -1.62 -26.80
CA ILE A 202 -7.16 -2.39 -26.05
C ILE A 202 -8.48 -1.63 -26.05
N TYR A 203 -9.55 -2.28 -26.50
CA TYR A 203 -10.88 -1.70 -26.61
C TYR A 203 -11.75 -2.06 -25.41
N ALA A 204 -12.53 -1.09 -24.94
CA ALA A 204 -13.44 -1.26 -23.81
C ALA A 204 -14.68 -0.39 -23.94
N GLN A 205 -15.78 -0.81 -23.32
CA GLN A 205 -17.01 -0.01 -23.28
C GLN A 205 -16.90 1.15 -22.28
N VAL A 206 -16.16 0.94 -21.18
CA VAL A 206 -15.84 1.97 -20.18
C VAL A 206 -14.36 1.90 -19.79
N VAL A 207 -13.70 3.05 -19.75
CA VAL A 207 -12.35 3.23 -19.23
C VAL A 207 -12.41 4.00 -17.91
N VAL A 208 -11.79 3.45 -16.87
CA VAL A 208 -11.69 4.05 -15.54
C VAL A 208 -10.28 4.57 -15.31
N ASN A 209 -10.15 5.86 -15.08
CA ASN A 209 -8.94 6.49 -14.58
C ASN A 209 -8.89 6.40 -13.05
N ALA A 210 -8.13 5.44 -12.54
CA ALA A 210 -7.81 5.24 -11.12
C ALA A 210 -6.31 5.50 -10.85
N GLY A 211 -5.68 6.39 -11.64
CA GLY A 211 -4.24 6.66 -11.62
C GLY A 211 -3.73 7.44 -10.42
N GLY A 212 -4.55 7.69 -9.40
CA GLY A 212 -4.15 8.47 -8.22
C GLY A 212 -3.67 9.86 -8.59
N ILE A 213 -2.44 10.23 -8.20
CA ILE A 213 -1.87 11.56 -8.51
C ILE A 213 -1.56 11.72 -10.02
N TRP A 214 -1.37 10.63 -10.75
CA TRP A 214 -1.18 10.66 -12.20
C TRP A 214 -2.50 10.73 -12.97
N GLY A 215 -3.64 10.69 -12.26
CA GLY A 215 -4.97 10.77 -12.87
C GLY A 215 -5.21 12.08 -13.63
N GLN A 216 -4.52 13.17 -13.28
CA GLN A 216 -4.57 14.41 -14.05
C GLN A 216 -3.98 14.20 -15.45
N HIS A 217 -2.78 13.62 -15.56
CA HIS A 217 -2.15 13.36 -16.85
C HIS A 217 -2.96 12.39 -17.73
N ILE A 218 -3.57 11.37 -17.13
CA ILE A 218 -4.43 10.42 -17.86
C ILE A 218 -5.68 11.13 -18.42
N ALA A 219 -6.27 12.07 -17.68
CA ALA A 219 -7.41 12.85 -18.16
C ALA A 219 -7.03 13.80 -19.31
N GLU A 220 -5.79 14.30 -19.33
CA GLU A 220 -5.27 15.17 -20.40
C GLU A 220 -5.23 14.45 -21.76
N TYR A 221 -5.09 13.12 -21.80
CA TYR A 221 -5.21 12.34 -23.05
C TYR A 221 -6.60 12.45 -23.73
N ALA A 222 -7.63 12.88 -22.99
CA ALA A 222 -8.98 13.14 -23.49
C ALA A 222 -9.30 14.64 -23.62
N ASP A 223 -8.29 15.53 -23.54
CA ASP A 223 -8.45 16.98 -23.48
C ASP A 223 -9.26 17.47 -22.26
N LEU A 224 -9.31 16.68 -21.19
CA LEU A 224 -10.05 16.99 -19.97
C LEU A 224 -9.13 17.59 -18.90
N ARG A 225 -9.69 18.45 -18.05
CA ARG A 225 -8.98 19.09 -16.93
C ARG A 225 -9.46 18.53 -15.59
N VAL A 226 -8.57 17.81 -14.91
CA VAL A 226 -8.72 17.35 -13.53
C VAL A 226 -7.55 17.90 -12.73
N ARG A 227 -7.71 19.07 -12.10
CA ARG A 227 -6.60 19.77 -11.45
C ARG A 227 -6.29 19.18 -10.08
N MET A 228 -5.07 18.67 -9.92
CA MET A 228 -4.57 18.14 -8.65
C MET A 228 -3.73 19.16 -7.88
N PHE A 229 -3.72 19.00 -6.56
CA PHE A 229 -2.94 19.80 -5.60
C PHE A 229 -2.00 18.85 -4.85
N PRO A 230 -0.83 18.54 -5.44
CA PRO A 230 0.07 17.55 -4.86
C PRO A 230 0.56 17.98 -3.47
N ALA A 231 0.58 17.04 -2.54
CA ALA A 231 1.19 17.23 -1.22
C ALA A 231 2.12 16.06 -0.91
N LYS A 232 3.44 16.32 -0.94
CA LYS A 232 4.47 15.37 -0.56
C LYS A 232 4.44 15.14 0.95
N GLY A 233 4.60 13.89 1.36
CA GLY A 233 4.81 13.53 2.76
C GLY A 233 5.92 12.49 2.89
N ALA A 234 6.88 12.80 3.75
CA ALA A 234 7.98 11.92 4.10
C ALA A 234 7.65 11.10 5.36
N LEU A 235 8.27 9.92 5.47
CA LEU A 235 8.14 8.97 6.56
C LEU A 235 9.48 8.30 6.84
N LEU A 236 9.68 7.84 8.09
CA LEU A 236 10.83 7.02 8.48
C LEU A 236 10.36 5.65 8.95
N ILE A 237 11.15 4.63 8.62
CA ILE A 237 11.01 3.26 9.11
C ILE A 237 12.09 3.02 10.16
N LEU A 238 11.68 2.61 11.36
CA LEU A 238 12.59 2.34 12.47
C LEU A 238 13.17 0.91 12.41
N GLY A 239 14.32 0.73 13.07
CA GLY A 239 15.10 -0.50 13.12
C GLY A 239 14.44 -1.67 13.83
N HIS A 240 13.41 -1.39 14.62
CA HIS A 240 12.58 -2.36 15.31
C HIS A 240 11.30 -1.65 15.78
N ARG A 241 10.30 -2.44 16.18
CA ARG A 241 9.06 -1.94 16.74
C ARG A 241 9.29 -1.38 18.14
N ILE A 242 8.89 -0.13 18.35
CA ILE A 242 9.02 0.56 19.65
C ILE A 242 7.69 0.77 20.36
N ASN A 243 6.56 0.62 19.67
CA ASN A 243 5.21 0.81 20.20
C ASN A 243 4.30 -0.36 19.80
N ASN A 244 3.26 -0.62 20.58
CA ASN A 244 2.27 -1.67 20.34
C ASN A 244 0.98 -1.12 19.74
N MET A 245 0.54 0.06 20.16
CA MET A 245 -0.62 0.80 19.67
C MET A 245 -0.22 1.89 18.68
N VAL A 246 -1.13 2.33 17.81
CA VAL A 246 -0.91 3.57 17.04
C VAL A 246 -0.91 4.75 18.00
N ILE A 247 0.12 5.60 17.99
CA ILE A 247 0.18 6.80 18.84
C ILE A 247 -0.04 8.04 17.97
N ASN A 248 -1.00 8.89 18.34
CA ASN A 248 -1.29 10.16 17.67
C ASN A 248 -1.24 11.33 18.69
N ARG A 249 -0.99 12.56 18.22
CA ARG A 249 -1.28 13.76 19.03
C ARG A 249 -2.78 14.09 19.01
N CYS A 250 -3.38 14.30 20.17
CA CYS A 250 -4.77 14.74 20.32
C CYS A 250 -4.87 16.27 20.16
N ARG A 251 -4.61 16.76 18.94
CA ARG A 251 -4.64 18.19 18.60
C ARG A 251 -5.00 18.38 17.12
N LYS A 252 -4.99 19.63 16.64
CA LYS A 252 -5.12 19.90 15.21
C LYS A 252 -3.97 19.22 14.42
N PRO A 253 -4.24 18.62 13.25
CA PRO A 253 -3.24 17.95 12.42
C PRO A 253 -1.96 18.76 12.23
N ALA A 254 -0.81 18.11 12.45
CA ALA A 254 0.52 18.70 12.25
C ALA A 254 1.46 17.69 11.58
N ASP A 255 2.70 18.09 11.34
CA ASP A 255 3.73 17.17 10.84
C ASP A 255 4.14 16.17 11.91
N ALA A 256 4.46 14.94 11.46
CA ALA A 256 5.09 13.90 12.29
C ALA A 256 4.31 13.57 13.58
N ASP A 257 2.98 13.61 13.49
CA ASP A 257 2.05 13.46 14.61
C ASP A 257 1.47 12.04 14.75
N ILE A 258 1.98 11.06 13.98
CA ILE A 258 1.50 9.66 13.98
C ILE A 258 2.66 8.66 14.00
N LEU A 259 2.71 7.82 15.03
CA LEU A 259 3.61 6.67 15.12
C LEU A 259 2.80 5.37 14.96
N VAL A 260 3.05 4.65 13.87
CA VAL A 260 2.31 3.43 13.50
C VAL A 260 3.20 2.21 13.73
N PRO A 261 2.78 1.24 14.54
CA PRO A 261 3.46 -0.05 14.60
C PRO A 261 3.16 -0.85 13.32
N GLY A 262 4.11 -1.63 12.83
CA GLY A 262 3.89 -2.46 11.64
C GLY A 262 4.79 -3.68 11.65
N ASP A 263 4.20 -4.86 11.87
CA ASP A 263 4.94 -6.12 11.92
C ASP A 263 6.07 -6.03 12.98
N THR A 264 7.33 -6.14 12.56
CA THR A 264 8.53 -6.05 13.42
C THR A 264 9.14 -4.65 13.53
N ILE A 265 8.53 -3.63 12.90
CA ILE A 265 9.04 -2.25 12.86
C ILE A 265 8.00 -1.23 13.33
N SER A 266 8.43 0.03 13.47
CA SER A 266 7.53 1.19 13.65
C SER A 266 7.81 2.21 12.55
N LEU A 267 6.78 2.97 12.16
CA LEU A 267 6.87 4.03 11.18
C LEU A 267 6.41 5.35 11.79
N ILE A 268 7.25 6.38 11.68
CA ILE A 268 6.87 7.75 12.05
C ILE A 268 6.54 8.53 10.79
N GLY A 269 5.39 9.18 10.81
CA GLY A 269 4.94 9.99 9.71
C GLY A 269 3.92 11.03 10.15
N THR A 270 3.64 12.04 9.34
CA THR A 270 4.30 12.34 8.07
C THR A 270 4.46 13.84 7.95
N THR A 271 5.37 14.30 7.10
CA THR A 271 5.41 15.72 6.72
C THR A 271 4.31 16.05 5.71
N SER A 272 4.07 17.33 5.49
CA SER A 272 3.16 17.82 4.46
C SER A 272 3.70 19.06 3.76
N THR A 273 4.24 18.88 2.56
CA THR A 273 4.76 19.97 1.73
C THR A 273 4.02 20.02 0.39
N HIS A 274 3.48 21.19 0.06
CA HIS A 274 2.92 21.41 -1.29
C HIS A 274 4.04 21.40 -2.32
N ILE A 275 3.81 20.73 -3.45
CA ILE A 275 4.76 20.69 -4.56
C ILE A 275 4.00 20.93 -5.88
N ASP A 276 4.72 21.42 -6.87
CA ASP A 276 4.21 21.57 -8.22
C ASP A 276 3.97 20.19 -8.87
N TYR A 277 3.05 20.14 -9.83
CA TYR A 277 2.63 18.87 -10.46
C TYR A 277 3.75 18.19 -11.26
N ASP A 278 4.68 18.94 -11.83
CA ASP A 278 5.86 18.40 -12.51
C ASP A 278 6.87 17.74 -11.55
N GLN A 279 6.71 17.92 -10.24
CA GLN A 279 7.56 17.32 -9.20
C GLN A 279 6.93 16.07 -8.57
N ILE A 280 5.79 15.57 -9.05
CA ILE A 280 5.08 14.45 -8.38
C ILE A 280 5.87 13.15 -8.33
N ASP A 281 6.82 12.94 -9.24
CA ASP A 281 7.71 11.78 -9.25
C ASP A 281 9.03 12.04 -8.47
N ASN A 282 9.25 13.26 -7.98
CA ASN A 282 10.40 13.60 -7.13
C ASN A 282 10.15 13.19 -5.66
N MET A 283 10.41 11.92 -5.36
CA MET A 283 10.16 11.30 -4.06
C MET A 283 11.34 11.37 -3.09
N LEU A 284 12.28 12.30 -3.28
CA LEU A 284 13.43 12.44 -2.40
C LEU A 284 13.01 12.96 -1.02
N VAL A 285 13.54 12.33 0.03
CA VAL A 285 13.43 12.80 1.41
C VAL A 285 14.64 13.66 1.75
N THR A 286 14.39 14.84 2.29
CA THR A 286 15.41 15.81 2.65
C THR A 286 15.89 15.63 4.10
N PRO A 287 17.12 16.06 4.45
CA PRO A 287 17.59 16.02 5.84
C PRO A 287 16.68 16.77 6.82
N ALA A 288 16.09 17.91 6.40
CA ALA A 288 15.17 18.68 7.23
C ALA A 288 13.86 17.93 7.53
N GLU A 289 13.34 17.16 6.56
CA GLU A 289 12.20 16.27 6.79
C GLU A 289 12.55 15.16 7.78
N VAL A 290 13.75 14.57 7.68
CA VAL A 290 14.20 13.57 8.64
C VAL A 290 14.32 14.15 10.05
N GLU A 291 14.94 15.33 10.19
CA GLU A 291 15.07 16.02 11.47
C GLU A 291 13.70 16.34 12.09
N THR A 292 12.76 16.83 11.28
CA THR A 292 11.38 17.10 11.72
C THR A 292 10.69 15.83 12.21
N LEU A 293 10.77 14.73 11.43
CA LEU A 293 10.17 13.45 11.80
C LEU A 293 10.78 12.89 13.10
N MET A 294 12.08 13.04 13.31
CA MET A 294 12.75 12.60 14.53
C MET A 294 12.37 13.46 15.74
N ARG A 295 12.40 14.79 15.59
CA ARG A 295 12.11 15.73 16.68
C ARG A 295 10.68 15.57 17.18
N GLU A 296 9.71 15.68 16.28
CA GLU A 296 8.29 15.59 16.64
C GLU A 296 7.90 14.15 17.03
N GLY A 297 8.43 13.14 16.34
CA GLY A 297 8.19 11.74 16.69
C GLY A 297 8.67 11.37 18.09
N SER A 298 9.77 11.97 18.55
CA SER A 298 10.27 11.78 19.92
C SER A 298 9.32 12.36 20.98
N MET A 299 8.45 13.30 20.60
CA MET A 299 7.40 13.80 21.49
C MET A 299 6.25 12.80 21.65
N LEU A 300 6.00 11.93 20.66
CA LEU A 300 5.04 10.83 20.78
C LEU A 300 5.61 9.71 21.64
N ALA A 301 6.86 9.31 21.34
CA ALA A 301 7.56 8.22 22.01
C ALA A 301 9.05 8.58 22.18
N PRO A 302 9.50 8.91 23.41
CA PRO A 302 10.88 9.35 23.66
C PRO A 302 11.96 8.36 23.18
N ALA A 303 11.66 7.07 23.14
CA ALA A 303 12.57 6.04 22.64
C ALA A 303 13.03 6.28 21.18
N LEU A 304 12.19 6.95 20.37
CA LEU A 304 12.47 7.25 18.96
C LEU A 304 13.78 8.03 18.78
N ALA A 305 14.11 8.94 19.70
CA ALA A 305 15.33 9.77 19.65
C ALA A 305 16.63 8.94 19.55
N SER A 306 16.62 7.73 20.10
CA SER A 306 17.78 6.81 20.11
C SER A 306 17.60 5.60 19.19
N THR A 307 16.44 5.48 18.55
CA THR A 307 16.11 4.32 17.73
C THR A 307 16.76 4.46 16.35
N ARG A 308 17.45 3.39 15.91
CA ARG A 308 18.05 3.32 14.57
C ARG A 308 16.98 3.50 13.50
N ILE A 309 17.28 4.29 12.47
CA ILE A 309 16.40 4.44 11.29
C ILE A 309 16.91 3.49 10.21
N LEU A 310 16.03 2.66 9.64
CA LEU A 310 16.36 1.78 8.52
C LEU A 310 16.33 2.53 7.19
N ARG A 311 15.28 3.35 7.01
CA ARG A 311 14.97 3.92 5.70
C ARG A 311 14.02 5.10 5.82
N ALA A 312 14.17 6.06 4.92
CA ALA A 312 13.20 7.11 4.65
C ALA A 312 12.51 6.87 3.30
N TYR A 313 11.27 7.34 3.18
CA TYR A 313 10.57 7.39 1.89
C TYR A 313 9.54 8.52 1.88
N ALA A 314 9.17 8.98 0.69
CA ALA A 314 8.09 9.91 0.49
C ALA A 314 7.01 9.34 -0.44
N GLY A 315 5.81 9.90 -0.33
CA GLY A 315 4.71 9.73 -1.27
C GLY A 315 3.98 11.04 -1.48
N VAL A 316 3.20 11.12 -2.56
CA VAL A 316 2.42 12.30 -2.92
C VAL A 316 0.93 11.98 -2.83
N ARG A 317 0.18 12.85 -2.15
CA ARG A 317 -1.26 12.69 -1.93
C ARG A 317 -2.02 13.24 -3.15
N PRO A 318 -2.99 12.48 -3.71
CA PRO A 318 -3.79 12.90 -4.86
C PRO A 318 -4.95 13.78 -4.41
N LEU A 319 -4.65 15.02 -4.01
CA LEU A 319 -5.69 15.94 -3.57
C LEU A 319 -6.29 16.68 -4.76
N VAL A 320 -7.61 16.87 -4.77
CA VAL A 320 -8.33 17.48 -5.88
C VAL A 320 -9.16 18.66 -5.37
N ALA A 321 -9.16 19.75 -6.13
CA ALA A 321 -10.06 20.86 -5.84
C ALA A 321 -11.48 20.54 -6.32
N ASN A 322 -12.46 21.10 -5.62
CA ASN A 322 -13.80 21.18 -6.18
C ASN A 322 -13.77 22.07 -7.44
N ASP A 323 -14.51 21.72 -8.49
CA ASP A 323 -14.61 22.53 -9.71
C ASP A 323 -15.14 23.95 -9.42
N SER A 324 -15.87 24.12 -8.30
CA SER A 324 -16.35 25.41 -7.80
C SER A 324 -15.30 26.25 -7.05
N ASP A 325 -14.12 25.70 -6.72
CA ASP A 325 -13.00 26.42 -6.09
C ASP A 325 -11.65 26.15 -6.79
N PRO A 326 -11.36 26.84 -7.91
CA PRO A 326 -10.09 26.72 -8.63
C PRO A 326 -8.86 27.16 -7.82
N SER A 327 -9.04 27.84 -6.68
CA SER A 327 -7.96 28.35 -5.84
C SER A 327 -7.33 27.28 -4.96
N GLY A 328 -8.02 26.13 -4.76
CA GLY A 328 -7.56 25.07 -3.89
C GLY A 328 -7.56 25.44 -2.40
N ARG A 329 -8.29 26.49 -2.00
CA ARG A 329 -8.45 26.84 -0.58
C ARG A 329 -9.30 25.82 0.17
N SER A 330 -10.18 25.11 -0.54
CA SER A 330 -10.97 23.99 -0.03
C SER A 330 -10.61 22.66 -0.72
N VAL A 331 -9.33 22.29 -0.66
CA VAL A 331 -8.88 20.98 -1.16
C VAL A 331 -9.48 19.87 -0.32
N SER A 332 -10.39 19.10 -0.92
CA SER A 332 -11.09 17.99 -0.24
C SER A 332 -10.16 16.78 -0.12
N ARG A 333 -10.20 16.14 1.06
CA ARG A 333 -9.61 14.80 1.29
C ARG A 333 -10.66 13.68 1.14
N GLY A 334 -11.86 14.04 0.68
CA GLY A 334 -12.95 13.12 0.40
C GLY A 334 -12.76 12.38 -0.93
N ILE A 335 -13.69 11.47 -1.21
CA ILE A 335 -13.72 10.71 -2.46
C ILE A 335 -14.26 11.62 -3.57
N VAL A 336 -13.61 11.61 -4.74
CA VAL A 336 -14.06 12.37 -5.92
C VAL A 336 -14.27 11.41 -7.09
N LEU A 337 -15.54 11.21 -7.45
CA LEU A 337 -15.97 10.46 -8.63
C LEU A 337 -16.45 11.43 -9.70
N LEU A 338 -15.81 11.42 -10.87
CA LEU A 338 -16.16 12.23 -12.02
C LEU A 338 -16.67 11.33 -13.14
N ASP A 339 -17.98 11.39 -13.42
CA ASP A 339 -18.54 10.85 -14.66
C ASP A 339 -18.43 11.91 -15.76
N HIS A 340 -17.49 11.71 -16.69
CA HIS A 340 -17.19 12.68 -17.73
C HIS A 340 -18.31 12.83 -18.77
N ALA A 341 -19.26 11.89 -18.82
CA ALA A 341 -20.43 12.06 -19.68
C ALA A 341 -21.32 13.20 -19.18
N SER A 342 -21.58 13.24 -17.86
CA SER A 342 -22.43 14.27 -17.26
C SER A 342 -21.68 15.59 -17.02
N ARG A 343 -20.39 15.51 -16.70
CA ARG A 343 -19.54 16.68 -16.44
C ARG A 343 -19.06 17.38 -17.71
N ASP A 344 -18.60 16.60 -18.69
CA ASP A 344 -17.82 17.10 -19.84
C ASP A 344 -18.43 16.72 -21.20
N GLY A 345 -19.53 15.96 -21.23
CA GLY A 345 -20.13 15.45 -22.47
C GLY A 345 -19.31 14.35 -23.16
N LEU A 346 -18.42 13.67 -22.42
CA LEU A 346 -17.56 12.60 -22.93
C LEU A 346 -17.95 11.24 -22.36
N GLU A 347 -18.55 10.39 -23.19
CA GLU A 347 -18.98 9.05 -22.82
C GLU A 347 -17.83 8.06 -22.67
N GLY A 348 -18.07 6.97 -21.92
CA GLY A 348 -17.12 5.87 -21.79
C GLY A 348 -15.89 6.15 -20.92
N PHE A 349 -15.82 7.28 -20.22
CA PHE A 349 -14.69 7.63 -19.36
C PHE A 349 -15.14 8.10 -17.96
N ILE A 350 -14.55 7.51 -16.93
CA ILE A 350 -14.80 7.85 -15.52
C ILE A 350 -13.47 8.08 -14.82
N THR A 351 -13.36 9.12 -14.00
CA THR A 351 -12.20 9.34 -13.12
C THR A 351 -12.59 9.15 -11.65
N ILE A 352 -11.76 8.41 -10.91
CA ILE A 352 -11.86 8.27 -9.46
C ILE A 352 -10.54 8.68 -8.82
N THR A 353 -10.61 9.62 -7.87
CA THR A 353 -9.42 10.17 -7.21
C THR A 353 -9.78 10.73 -5.83
N GLY A 354 -8.80 11.33 -5.14
CA GLY A 354 -8.92 11.67 -3.73
C GLY A 354 -9.01 10.41 -2.86
N GLY A 355 -9.86 10.49 -1.84
CA GLY A 355 -10.10 9.40 -0.91
C GLY A 355 -8.86 9.02 -0.09
N LYS A 356 -8.96 7.87 0.57
CA LYS A 356 -7.97 7.37 1.53
C LYS A 356 -7.78 5.87 1.27
N LEU A 357 -6.65 5.31 1.71
CA LEU A 357 -6.47 3.85 1.67
C LEU A 357 -7.64 3.15 2.37
N MET A 358 -8.13 3.69 3.47
CA MET A 358 -9.24 3.13 4.24
C MET A 358 -10.57 3.09 3.52
N THR A 359 -10.80 3.98 2.56
CA THR A 359 -12.07 4.08 1.85
C THR A 359 -12.00 3.47 0.46
N TYR A 360 -10.93 2.72 0.13
CA TYR A 360 -10.71 2.22 -1.23
C TYR A 360 -11.86 1.31 -1.71
N ARG A 361 -12.48 0.55 -0.81
CA ARG A 361 -13.57 -0.39 -1.15
C ARG A 361 -14.85 0.40 -1.45
N LEU A 362 -15.19 1.40 -0.63
CA LEU A 362 -16.28 2.34 -0.94
C LEU A 362 -16.06 3.09 -2.25
N MET A 363 -14.82 3.54 -2.51
CA MET A 363 -14.47 4.16 -3.80
C MET A 363 -14.73 3.19 -4.96
N ALA A 364 -14.29 1.94 -4.83
CA ALA A 364 -14.50 0.91 -5.84
C ALA A 364 -15.98 0.61 -6.09
N GLU A 365 -16.79 0.57 -5.03
CA GLU A 365 -18.24 0.41 -5.10
C GLU A 365 -18.88 1.55 -5.90
N TRP A 366 -18.56 2.81 -5.59
CA TRP A 366 -19.09 3.98 -6.30
C TRP A 366 -18.73 3.99 -7.78
N VAL A 367 -17.47 3.69 -8.12
CA VAL A 367 -17.08 3.59 -9.54
C VAL A 367 -17.84 2.48 -10.24
N THR A 368 -17.90 1.31 -9.62
CA THR A 368 -18.50 0.13 -10.26
C THR A 368 -20.01 0.30 -10.41
N ASP A 369 -20.68 0.96 -9.47
CA ASP A 369 -22.08 1.36 -9.62
C ASP A 369 -22.29 2.28 -10.83
N ALA A 370 -21.40 3.25 -11.04
CA ALA A 370 -21.44 4.12 -12.21
C ALA A 370 -21.18 3.34 -13.53
N ILE A 371 -20.26 2.38 -13.52
CA ILE A 371 -20.02 1.46 -14.65
C ILE A 371 -21.28 0.64 -14.95
N CYS A 372 -21.83 -0.03 -13.93
CA CYS A 372 -23.04 -0.85 -14.02
C CYS A 372 -24.20 -0.09 -14.64
N LYS A 373 -24.42 1.15 -14.17
CA LYS A 373 -25.45 2.04 -14.74
C LYS A 373 -25.22 2.33 -16.22
N LYS A 374 -23.98 2.58 -16.66
CA LYS A 374 -23.65 2.85 -18.07
C LYS A 374 -23.80 1.62 -18.96
N LEU A 375 -23.49 0.44 -18.43
CA LEU A 375 -23.58 -0.83 -19.17
C LEU A 375 -24.97 -1.47 -19.12
N GLY A 376 -25.91 -0.90 -18.36
CA GLY A 376 -27.22 -1.52 -18.11
C GLY A 376 -27.10 -2.84 -17.34
N HIS A 377 -26.08 -2.98 -16.50
CA HIS A 377 -25.75 -4.19 -15.76
C HIS A 377 -26.24 -4.08 -14.31
N ASP A 378 -27.21 -4.91 -13.91
CA ASP A 378 -27.91 -4.80 -12.62
C ASP A 378 -27.47 -5.91 -11.65
N VAL A 379 -26.26 -5.76 -11.09
CA VAL A 379 -25.73 -6.62 -10.03
C VAL A 379 -25.22 -5.75 -8.88
N ALA A 380 -25.76 -5.96 -7.69
CA ALA A 380 -25.41 -5.20 -6.49
C ALA A 380 -23.99 -5.52 -5.99
N CYS A 381 -23.36 -4.54 -5.32
CA CYS A 381 -22.07 -4.76 -4.67
C CYS A 381 -22.17 -5.77 -3.53
N SER A 382 -21.22 -6.69 -3.45
CA SER A 382 -21.07 -7.65 -2.34
C SER A 382 -19.73 -7.55 -1.61
N THR A 383 -18.91 -6.54 -1.96
CA THR A 383 -17.51 -6.45 -1.50
C THR A 383 -17.36 -6.19 -0.01
N ALA A 384 -18.38 -5.63 0.65
CA ALA A 384 -18.39 -5.36 2.09
C ALA A 384 -18.65 -6.62 2.94
N GLN A 385 -19.18 -7.68 2.33
CA GLN A 385 -19.50 -8.96 2.98
C GLN A 385 -18.57 -10.08 2.52
N THR A 386 -18.04 -9.99 1.28
CA THR A 386 -17.17 -10.99 0.68
C THR A 386 -15.75 -10.85 1.22
N PRO A 387 -15.21 -11.84 1.96
CA PRO A 387 -13.85 -11.76 2.45
C PRO A 387 -12.82 -11.77 1.32
N LEU A 388 -11.71 -11.07 1.52
CA LEU A 388 -10.55 -11.17 0.66
C LEU A 388 -9.87 -12.52 0.83
N PRO A 389 -9.24 -13.05 -0.23
CA PRO A 389 -8.58 -14.34 -0.17
C PRO A 389 -7.51 -14.39 0.92
N GLY A 390 -7.54 -15.42 1.77
CA GLY A 390 -6.75 -15.50 3.01
C GLY A 390 -7.49 -15.04 4.26
N SER A 391 -8.75 -14.61 4.15
CA SER A 391 -9.61 -14.16 5.25
C SER A 391 -11.00 -14.85 5.27
N GLU A 392 -11.12 -16.10 4.83
CA GLU A 392 -12.40 -16.77 4.62
C GLU A 392 -13.07 -17.28 5.92
N SER A 393 -12.32 -17.81 6.90
CA SER A 393 -12.81 -18.43 8.14
C SER A 393 -12.87 -17.50 9.35
N LEU A 394 -14.07 -17.30 9.92
CA LEU A 394 -14.30 -16.48 11.11
C LEU A 394 -13.69 -17.06 12.39
N ASP A 395 -13.40 -18.36 12.41
CA ASP A 395 -12.79 -19.00 13.56
C ASP A 395 -11.33 -18.56 13.64
N GLU A 396 -11.04 -17.76 14.68
CA GLU A 396 -9.70 -17.36 15.10
C GLU A 396 -8.66 -18.44 14.79
N VAL A 397 -7.48 -18.02 14.37
CA VAL A 397 -6.10 -18.55 14.46
C VAL A 397 -5.83 -19.87 15.25
N LYS A 398 -6.77 -20.45 15.99
CA LYS A 398 -6.82 -21.78 16.60
C LYS A 398 -7.02 -22.94 15.61
N THR A 399 -7.68 -22.75 14.45
CA THR A 399 -7.90 -23.82 13.46
C THR A 399 -6.79 -23.93 12.39
N VAL A 400 -6.08 -22.84 12.10
CA VAL A 400 -4.95 -22.82 11.14
C VAL A 400 -3.72 -23.62 11.62
N PRO A 401 -3.36 -23.66 12.93
CA PRO A 401 -2.38 -24.59 13.48
C PRO A 401 -2.76 -26.04 13.20
N HIS A 402 -4.05 -26.36 13.23
CA HIS A 402 -4.54 -27.69 12.87
C HIS A 402 -4.46 -27.93 11.36
N ALA A 403 -4.83 -26.98 10.50
CA ALA A 403 -4.72 -27.12 9.05
C ALA A 403 -3.25 -27.28 8.58
N LEU A 404 -2.31 -26.53 9.14
CA LEU A 404 -0.87 -26.67 8.85
C LEU A 404 -0.23 -27.88 9.55
N SER A 405 -0.84 -28.42 10.61
CA SER A 405 -0.48 -29.73 11.19
C SER A 405 -1.05 -30.91 10.39
N ALA A 406 -2.17 -30.68 9.69
CA ALA A 406 -2.95 -31.69 8.98
C ALA A 406 -2.57 -31.84 7.50
N TYR A 407 -1.57 -31.10 6.99
CA TYR A 407 -0.95 -31.40 5.70
C TYR A 407 -0.13 -32.69 5.83
N PRO A 408 -0.62 -33.85 5.36
CA PRO A 408 -0.07 -35.15 5.74
C PRO A 408 1.29 -35.47 5.10
N ALA A 409 1.77 -34.63 4.18
CA ALA A 409 2.92 -34.91 3.32
C ALA A 409 4.22 -34.15 3.70
N ALA A 410 4.18 -33.12 4.56
CA ALA A 410 5.34 -32.30 4.87
C ALA A 410 5.62 -32.28 6.38
N LYS A 411 6.87 -32.51 6.81
CA LYS A 411 7.26 -32.16 8.18
C LYS A 411 6.94 -30.68 8.41
N PRO A 412 6.27 -30.31 9.51
CA PRO A 412 5.78 -28.96 9.70
C PRO A 412 6.96 -27.97 9.76
N LEU A 413 6.76 -26.76 9.21
CA LEU A 413 7.65 -25.62 9.42
C LEU A 413 7.85 -25.38 10.93
N SER A 414 8.96 -24.76 11.35
CA SER A 414 9.12 -24.34 12.74
C SER A 414 8.04 -23.35 13.15
N ALA A 415 7.72 -23.26 14.45
CA ALA A 415 6.64 -22.41 14.95
C ALA A 415 6.73 -20.94 14.49
N PRO A 416 7.92 -20.28 14.50
CA PRO A 416 8.06 -18.91 14.00
C PRO A 416 7.74 -18.76 12.50
N LEU A 417 8.21 -19.70 11.67
CA LEU A 417 7.96 -19.68 10.23
C LEU A 417 6.48 -19.90 9.92
N ARG A 418 5.80 -20.80 10.65
CA ARG A 418 4.34 -20.98 10.55
C ARG A 418 3.60 -19.71 10.96
N GLY A 419 4.00 -19.08 12.05
CA GLY A 419 3.40 -17.83 12.54
C GLY A 419 3.49 -16.72 11.48
N SER A 420 4.68 -16.49 10.92
CA SER A 420 4.88 -15.49 9.86
C SER A 420 4.09 -15.81 8.59
N ALA A 421 4.06 -17.08 8.20
CA ALA A 421 3.29 -17.56 7.05
C ALA A 421 1.79 -17.29 7.19
N ILE A 422 1.21 -17.63 8.35
CA ILE A 422 -0.21 -17.39 8.66
C ILE A 422 -0.48 -15.88 8.74
N TYR A 423 0.39 -15.13 9.40
CA TYR A 423 0.25 -13.68 9.50
C TYR A 423 0.24 -13.01 8.11
N ARG A 424 1.02 -13.52 7.16
CA ARG A 424 1.16 -12.92 5.83
C ARG A 424 0.12 -13.39 4.82
N HIS A 425 -0.21 -14.67 4.81
CA HIS A 425 -1.06 -15.30 3.78
C HIS A 425 -2.41 -15.77 4.33
N GLY A 426 -2.65 -15.62 5.63
CA GLY A 426 -3.84 -16.13 6.29
C GLY A 426 -4.04 -17.62 6.02
N GLU A 427 -5.24 -17.98 5.59
CA GLU A 427 -5.60 -19.38 5.24
C GLU A 427 -4.86 -19.92 4.02
N ARG A 428 -4.28 -19.05 3.19
CA ARG A 428 -3.49 -19.44 2.02
C ARG A 428 -2.07 -19.87 2.38
N ALA A 429 -1.67 -19.74 3.64
CA ALA A 429 -0.35 -20.17 4.10
C ALA A 429 -0.05 -21.64 3.74
N GLY A 430 -1.05 -22.52 3.72
CA GLY A 430 -0.86 -23.92 3.31
C GLY A 430 -0.34 -24.09 1.86
N ARG A 431 -0.66 -23.15 0.96
CA ARG A 431 -0.27 -23.23 -0.46
C ARG A 431 1.24 -23.09 -0.68
N MET A 432 1.98 -22.59 0.30
CA MET A 432 3.45 -22.48 0.21
C MET A 432 4.19 -23.80 0.48
N LEU A 433 3.51 -24.84 0.95
CA LEU A 433 4.11 -26.11 1.32
C LEU A 433 3.91 -27.15 0.19
N SER A 434 4.85 -27.30 -0.74
CA SER A 434 4.77 -28.34 -1.80
C SER A 434 5.21 -29.73 -1.35
N GLY A 435 5.79 -29.85 -0.14
CA GLY A 435 6.38 -31.08 0.38
C GLY A 435 7.89 -31.22 0.14
N GLU A 436 8.49 -30.37 -0.71
CA GLU A 436 9.93 -30.40 -0.95
C GLU A 436 10.77 -30.03 0.28
N ARG A 437 12.03 -30.49 0.31
CA ARG A 437 12.97 -30.07 1.36
C ARG A 437 13.34 -28.59 1.21
N LEU A 438 13.49 -28.11 -0.03
CA LEU A 438 13.90 -26.74 -0.31
C LEU A 438 12.88 -25.73 0.21
N ASP A 439 11.58 -26.02 0.08
CA ASP A 439 10.48 -25.15 0.52
C ASP A 439 10.57 -24.69 1.99
N ARG A 440 11.26 -25.48 2.83
CA ARG A 440 11.44 -25.21 4.26
C ARG A 440 12.70 -24.41 4.58
N SER A 441 13.52 -24.11 3.56
CA SER A 441 14.77 -23.38 3.72
C SER A 441 14.48 -21.89 3.84
N LEU A 442 15.18 -21.23 4.77
CA LEU A 442 15.08 -19.79 4.96
C LEU A 442 15.78 -19.03 3.82
N VAL A 443 15.05 -18.08 3.25
CA VAL A 443 15.57 -17.11 2.28
C VAL A 443 15.84 -15.78 2.98
N CYS A 444 14.93 -15.33 3.86
CA CYS A 444 15.10 -14.11 4.65
C CYS A 444 14.82 -14.37 6.13
N GLU A 445 15.84 -14.22 6.97
CA GLU A 445 15.73 -14.42 8.42
C GLU A 445 14.96 -13.29 9.09
N CYS A 446 15.22 -12.03 8.69
CA CYS A 446 14.58 -10.86 9.29
C CYS A 446 13.05 -10.86 9.13
N GLU A 447 12.55 -11.47 8.05
CA GLU A 447 11.13 -11.47 7.66
C GLU A 447 10.55 -12.89 7.63
N ALA A 448 11.31 -13.88 8.13
CA ALA A 448 10.92 -15.29 8.20
C ALA A 448 10.38 -15.85 6.86
N VAL A 449 10.96 -15.44 5.73
CA VAL A 449 10.53 -15.87 4.39
C VAL A 449 11.23 -17.16 4.00
N THR A 450 10.44 -18.14 3.55
CA THR A 450 10.95 -19.45 3.10
C THR A 450 11.03 -19.54 1.57
N ALA A 451 11.79 -20.50 1.06
CA ALA A 451 11.84 -20.75 -0.38
C ALA A 451 10.47 -21.19 -0.95
N GLY A 452 9.67 -21.92 -0.17
CA GLY A 452 8.32 -22.34 -0.58
C GLY A 452 7.37 -21.16 -0.72
N GLU A 453 7.57 -20.13 0.10
CA GLU A 453 6.85 -18.87 -0.03
C GLU A 453 7.26 -18.08 -1.27
N VAL A 454 8.57 -18.03 -1.59
CA VAL A 454 9.04 -17.41 -2.85
C VAL A 454 8.45 -18.13 -4.06
N ARG A 455 8.45 -19.47 -4.06
CA ARG A 455 7.82 -20.29 -5.10
C ARG A 455 6.33 -19.96 -5.23
N TYR A 456 5.60 -19.94 -4.12
CA TYR A 456 4.19 -19.56 -4.11
C TYR A 456 3.96 -18.16 -4.70
N ALA A 457 4.82 -17.19 -4.37
CA ALA A 457 4.71 -15.84 -4.90
C ALA A 457 4.93 -15.78 -6.42
N VAL A 458 5.89 -16.53 -6.96
CA VAL A 458 6.14 -16.64 -8.41
C VAL A 458 4.96 -17.30 -9.12
N GLU A 459 4.53 -18.48 -8.63
CA GLU A 459 3.50 -19.29 -9.31
C GLU A 459 2.09 -18.68 -9.19
N SER A 460 1.80 -18.06 -8.04
CA SER A 460 0.43 -17.66 -7.67
C SER A 460 0.22 -16.16 -7.70
N LEU A 461 1.24 -15.33 -7.44
CA LEU A 461 1.08 -13.89 -7.14
C LEU A 461 1.73 -12.95 -8.17
N GLN A 462 1.99 -13.46 -9.38
CA GLN A 462 2.56 -12.72 -10.52
C GLN A 462 3.89 -12.01 -10.21
N VAL A 463 4.77 -12.64 -9.43
CA VAL A 463 6.12 -12.10 -9.16
C VAL A 463 7.06 -12.38 -10.32
N ASN A 464 7.68 -11.33 -10.88
CA ASN A 464 8.58 -11.43 -12.04
C ASN A 464 10.02 -11.02 -11.74
N ASN A 465 10.28 -10.37 -10.62
CA ASN A 465 11.61 -9.93 -10.22
C ASN A 465 11.71 -9.76 -8.69
N LEU A 466 12.90 -9.41 -8.19
CA LEU A 466 13.13 -9.18 -6.76
C LEU A 466 12.29 -8.05 -6.15
N ILE A 467 12.00 -6.99 -6.92
CA ILE A 467 11.22 -5.84 -6.45
C ILE A 467 9.75 -6.26 -6.25
N ASP A 468 9.20 -7.04 -7.19
CA ASP A 468 7.87 -7.65 -7.07
C ASP A 468 7.82 -8.57 -5.85
N LEU A 469 8.82 -9.45 -5.72
CA LEU A 469 8.92 -10.44 -4.65
C LEU A 469 8.85 -9.78 -3.27
N ARG A 470 9.58 -8.66 -3.10
CA ARG A 470 9.56 -7.85 -1.88
C ARG A 470 8.15 -7.40 -1.51
N ARG A 471 7.33 -6.95 -2.45
CA ARG A 471 5.96 -6.50 -2.16
C ARG A 471 5.02 -7.65 -1.80
N ARG A 472 5.29 -8.89 -2.24
CA ARG A 472 4.45 -10.07 -1.92
C ARG A 472 4.88 -10.78 -0.65
N THR A 473 6.17 -10.78 -0.33
CA THR A 473 6.77 -11.65 0.71
C THR A 473 7.53 -10.89 1.78
N ARG A 474 7.81 -9.61 1.58
CA ARG A 474 8.70 -8.78 2.41
C ARG A 474 10.18 -9.13 2.36
N VAL A 475 10.64 -9.99 1.45
CA VAL A 475 12.08 -10.23 1.24
C VAL A 475 12.83 -8.90 1.07
N GLY A 476 13.86 -8.70 1.91
CA GLY A 476 14.67 -7.47 1.95
C GLY A 476 14.01 -6.25 2.60
N MET A 477 12.83 -6.40 3.21
CA MET A 477 12.20 -5.32 4.01
C MET A 477 12.67 -5.28 5.46
N GLY A 478 13.24 -6.38 5.96
CA GLY A 478 13.69 -6.50 7.35
C GLY A 478 14.93 -5.69 7.67
N THR A 479 15.45 -5.85 8.89
CA THR A 479 16.49 -4.99 9.47
C THR A 479 17.81 -4.90 8.70
N CYS A 480 18.16 -5.93 7.91
CA CYS A 480 19.34 -5.95 7.04
C CYS A 480 19.10 -5.32 5.66
N GLN A 481 17.87 -4.86 5.39
CA GLN A 481 17.46 -4.18 4.15
C GLN A 481 17.74 -4.94 2.84
N GLY A 482 17.99 -6.25 2.87
CA GLY A 482 18.31 -7.05 1.68
C GLY A 482 19.72 -7.61 1.64
N GLU A 483 20.60 -7.15 2.53
CA GLU A 483 22.01 -7.54 2.62
C GLU A 483 22.20 -9.06 2.51
N LEU A 484 21.51 -9.85 3.35
CA LEU A 484 21.72 -11.30 3.43
C LEU A 484 20.81 -12.14 2.52
N CYS A 485 19.65 -11.59 2.13
CA CYS A 485 18.60 -12.38 1.48
C CYS A 485 18.48 -12.13 -0.02
N ALA A 486 18.93 -10.97 -0.54
CA ALA A 486 18.73 -10.62 -1.93
C ALA A 486 19.45 -11.58 -2.89
N CYS A 487 20.72 -11.93 -2.63
CA CYS A 487 21.44 -12.93 -3.44
C CYS A 487 20.73 -14.29 -3.48
N ARG A 488 20.26 -14.77 -2.32
CA ARG A 488 19.54 -16.06 -2.21
C ARG A 488 18.23 -16.04 -2.97
N ALA A 489 17.48 -14.95 -2.83
CA ALA A 489 16.23 -14.75 -3.55
C ALA A 489 16.46 -14.68 -5.07
N ALA A 490 17.51 -13.99 -5.54
CA ALA A 490 17.86 -13.90 -6.95
C ALA A 490 18.17 -15.29 -7.54
N GLY A 491 19.01 -16.07 -6.84
CA GLY A 491 19.32 -17.44 -7.25
C GLY A 491 18.09 -18.36 -7.27
N LEU A 492 17.13 -18.13 -6.36
CA LEU A 492 15.87 -18.89 -6.34
C LEU A 492 14.94 -18.48 -7.49
N LEU A 493 14.80 -17.19 -7.80
CA LEU A 493 14.05 -16.73 -8.98
C LEU A 493 14.64 -17.30 -10.28
N CYS A 494 15.97 -17.37 -10.38
CA CYS A 494 16.62 -18.03 -11.51
C CYS A 494 16.27 -19.51 -11.60
N ARG A 495 16.33 -20.24 -10.48
CA ARG A 495 15.94 -21.66 -10.41
C ARG A 495 14.48 -21.90 -10.79
N LEU A 496 13.59 -20.96 -10.47
CA LEU A 496 12.17 -21.01 -10.80
C LEU A 496 11.85 -20.58 -12.25
N GLY A 497 12.88 -20.24 -13.05
CA GLY A 497 12.72 -19.85 -14.44
C GLY A 497 12.20 -18.42 -14.64
N THR A 498 12.21 -17.59 -13.60
CA THR A 498 11.76 -16.20 -13.66
C THR A 498 12.83 -15.26 -14.26
N ALA A 499 14.11 -15.64 -14.15
CA ALA A 499 15.23 -14.85 -14.64
C ALA A 499 16.40 -15.74 -15.12
N THR A 500 17.17 -15.28 -16.09
CA THR A 500 18.48 -15.87 -16.42
C THR A 500 19.53 -15.47 -15.37
N PRO A 501 20.70 -16.14 -15.32
CA PRO A 501 21.79 -15.73 -14.43
C PRO A 501 22.22 -14.26 -14.60
N GLU A 502 22.28 -13.78 -15.86
CA GLU A 502 22.62 -12.40 -16.18
C GLU A 502 21.53 -11.43 -15.68
N GLN A 503 20.26 -11.71 -16.00
CA GLN A 503 19.13 -10.94 -15.47
C GLN A 503 19.10 -10.93 -13.94
N SER A 504 19.54 -12.01 -13.30
CA SER A 504 19.59 -12.09 -11.83
C SER A 504 20.60 -11.11 -11.23
N LEU A 505 21.74 -10.88 -11.89
CA LEU A 505 22.72 -9.88 -11.46
C LEU A 505 22.18 -8.46 -11.65
N THR A 506 21.53 -8.18 -12.78
CA THR A 506 20.87 -6.89 -13.04
C THR A 506 19.78 -6.61 -12.00
N GLN A 507 18.90 -7.58 -11.75
CA GLN A 507 17.85 -7.47 -10.74
C GLN A 507 18.42 -7.25 -9.34
N LEU A 508 19.55 -7.88 -9.00
CA LEU A 508 20.19 -7.71 -7.70
C LEU A 508 20.73 -6.28 -7.53
N SER A 509 21.39 -5.74 -8.55
CA SER A 509 21.85 -4.34 -8.58
C SER A 509 20.67 -3.36 -8.44
N GLN A 510 19.63 -3.52 -9.27
CA GLN A 510 18.41 -2.71 -9.20
C GLN A 510 17.74 -2.80 -7.82
N PHE A 511 17.62 -4.00 -7.27
CA PHE A 511 17.04 -4.22 -5.95
C PHE A 511 17.81 -3.46 -4.87
N LEU A 512 19.13 -3.62 -4.81
CA LEU A 512 19.98 -2.96 -3.80
C LEU A 512 19.94 -1.43 -3.96
N ASN A 513 19.95 -0.92 -5.20
CA ASN A 513 19.80 0.52 -5.48
C ASN A 513 18.43 1.06 -5.01
N GLU A 514 17.34 0.32 -5.21
CA GLU A 514 16.02 0.68 -4.68
C GLU A 514 16.00 0.74 -3.14
N ARG A 515 16.77 -0.12 -2.46
CA ARG A 515 16.92 -0.04 -1.00
C ARG A 515 17.74 1.20 -0.62
N TRP A 516 18.87 1.42 -1.31
CA TRP A 516 19.75 2.55 -1.11
C TRP A 516 19.06 3.90 -1.28
N LYS A 517 18.16 4.05 -2.27
CA LYS A 517 17.35 5.28 -2.46
C LYS A 517 16.69 5.76 -1.16
N GLY A 518 16.22 4.84 -0.33
CA GLY A 518 15.63 5.18 0.96
C GLY A 518 16.61 5.19 2.14
N ILE A 519 17.75 4.52 2.07
CA ILE A 519 18.76 4.53 3.14
C ILE A 519 19.59 5.81 3.06
N ARG A 520 19.86 6.31 1.85
CA ARG A 520 20.70 7.49 1.58
C ARG A 520 20.35 8.72 2.45
N PRO A 521 19.08 9.12 2.64
CA PRO A 521 18.73 10.27 3.48
C PRO A 521 19.00 10.05 4.97
N VAL A 522 19.22 8.81 5.39
CA VAL A 522 19.46 8.40 6.79
C VAL A 522 20.81 7.69 6.97
N ALA A 523 21.70 7.80 5.98
CA ALA A 523 22.97 7.10 5.92
C ALA A 523 24.03 7.77 6.81
N TRP A 524 23.85 7.67 8.13
CA TRP A 524 24.84 8.02 9.14
C TRP A 524 24.95 6.93 10.21
N GLY A 525 26.01 7.00 11.02
CA GLY A 525 26.23 6.05 12.11
C GLY A 525 26.20 4.59 11.63
N ASN A 526 25.37 3.75 12.25
CA ASN A 526 25.27 2.34 11.91
C ASN A 526 24.63 2.09 10.53
N ALA A 527 23.69 2.92 10.08
CA ALA A 527 23.05 2.75 8.77
C ALA A 527 24.06 2.90 7.61
N LEU A 528 24.99 3.86 7.74
CA LEU A 528 26.07 4.02 6.76
C LEU A 528 27.05 2.84 6.78
N ARG A 529 27.46 2.40 7.98
CA ARG A 529 28.37 1.25 8.14
C ARG A 529 27.80 -0.03 7.53
N GLU A 530 26.51 -0.30 7.76
CA GLU A 530 25.81 -1.45 7.16
C GLU A 530 25.70 -1.33 5.64
N SER A 531 25.49 -0.12 5.11
CA SER A 531 25.43 0.11 3.67
C SER A 531 26.78 -0.13 2.98
N GLU A 532 27.87 0.36 3.57
CA GLU A 532 29.24 0.10 3.11
C GLU A 532 29.56 -1.40 3.15
N PHE A 533 29.22 -2.07 4.26
CA PHE A 533 29.44 -3.51 4.39
C PHE A 533 28.63 -4.33 3.38
N THR A 534 27.37 -3.95 3.13
CA THR A 534 26.53 -4.54 2.08
C THR A 534 27.19 -4.37 0.71
N SER A 535 27.68 -3.17 0.40
CA SER A 535 28.39 -2.88 -0.85
C SER A 535 29.61 -3.80 -1.02
N TRP A 536 30.42 -3.96 0.03
CA TRP A 536 31.58 -4.86 -0.01
C TRP A 536 31.20 -6.33 -0.20
N ILE A 537 30.12 -6.80 0.44
CA ILE A 537 29.61 -8.17 0.26
C ILE A 537 29.27 -8.40 -1.22
N TYR A 538 28.49 -7.50 -1.83
CA TYR A 538 28.00 -7.71 -3.19
C TYR A 538 29.05 -7.42 -4.28
N GLN A 539 29.98 -6.51 -4.03
CA GLN A 539 31.19 -6.35 -4.86
C GLN A 539 32.04 -7.63 -4.83
N GLY A 540 32.30 -8.17 -3.62
CA GLY A 540 33.15 -9.34 -3.45
C GLY A 540 32.52 -10.66 -3.92
N LEU A 541 31.24 -10.89 -3.62
CA LEU A 541 30.55 -12.14 -3.94
C LEU A 541 29.98 -12.18 -5.36
N CYS A 542 29.51 -11.04 -5.87
CA CYS A 542 28.75 -10.97 -7.13
C CYS A 542 29.43 -10.10 -8.20
N GLY A 543 30.54 -9.44 -7.88
CA GLY A 543 31.22 -8.56 -8.83
C GLY A 543 30.42 -7.32 -9.23
N LEU A 544 29.39 -6.95 -8.45
CA LEU A 544 28.56 -5.78 -8.76
C LEU A 544 29.39 -4.50 -8.64
N THR A 545 29.40 -3.67 -9.68
CA THR A 545 30.13 -2.39 -9.66
C THR A 545 29.19 -1.21 -9.50
N ALA A 546 29.69 -0.08 -9.01
CA ALA A 546 28.91 1.15 -8.85
C ALA A 546 28.45 1.78 -10.18
N SER A 547 28.89 1.26 -11.34
CA SER A 547 28.67 1.86 -12.66
C SER A 547 27.55 1.25 -13.51
N ASP A 548 26.89 0.18 -13.06
CA ASP A 548 25.94 -0.56 -13.92
C ASP A 548 24.53 0.06 -13.99
N SER A 549 24.37 1.34 -13.63
CA SER A 549 23.07 2.03 -13.56
C SER A 549 23.06 3.39 -14.29
N GLN A 550 23.61 3.46 -15.51
CA GLN A 550 23.44 4.65 -16.36
C GLN A 550 22.00 4.87 -16.84
N GLU A 551 21.10 3.88 -16.73
CA GLU A 551 19.71 3.99 -17.21
C GLU A 551 18.69 4.57 -16.20
N ASP A 552 19.05 4.78 -14.94
CA ASP A 552 18.08 5.21 -13.90
C ASP A 552 17.84 6.73 -13.81
N ARG A 553 18.15 7.50 -14.86
CA ARG A 553 17.69 8.91 -14.93
C ARG A 553 16.22 9.06 -15.29
N HIS A 554 15.57 8.00 -15.80
CA HIS A 554 14.18 8.03 -16.26
C HIS A 554 13.22 7.08 -15.52
N ALA A 555 13.70 6.32 -14.52
CA ALA A 555 12.85 5.49 -13.68
C ALA A 555 12.65 6.13 -12.29
N LEU A 556 11.81 7.17 -12.27
CA LEU A 556 11.24 7.78 -11.07
C LEU A 556 9.72 7.70 -11.12
#